data_AF-A0A6B2SNC8-F1
#
_entry.id   AF-A0A6B2SNC8-F1
#
_cell.length_a   1.000
_cell.length_b   1.000
_cell.length_c   1.000
_cell.angle_alpha   90.00
_cell.angle_beta   90.00
_cell.angle_gamma   90.00
#
_symmetry.space_group_name_H-M   'P 1'
#
loop_
_entity.id
_entity.type
_entity.pdbx_description
1 polymer ?
#
loop_
_entity_poly.entity_id
_entity_poly.type
_entity_poly.pdbx_seq_one_letter_code
_entity_poly.pdbx_strand_id
1 'polypeptide(L)'
;MPTGPLVQHTEVCLVGAGPRGFSVLERICAQERKSPLWDRVSVHVVDPGPPGAGRVWRPAQSPHLLMNTVASQVTVYTDDSVCIRGPLEEGPSLYEWARALGRGALAPGPATPCEPEVLAEARALGPDSYPTRALYGRYLAWAFAQVVAGAPEHVVIRVHRVRAVALAEDEDAGATVRGAGAQTVVLEDGTRLSGLSAVVLAQGHVPVRPGEQEAELGRFADRHGLFYVAPANPADVDLSPIAPGQDVLLRGLGLNFFDYMSLLTQGRGGRFERSGRRLVYRPSGREPRLHAG
;
A
#
# COMPACT_ATOMS: atom_id res chain seq x y z
N MET A 1 -44.96 9.91 -25.53
CA MET A 1 -43.95 9.10 -24.82
C MET A 1 -43.11 10.06 -23.99
N PRO A 2 -43.08 9.96 -22.65
CA PRO A 2 -42.26 10.87 -21.87
C PRO A 2 -40.80 10.40 -21.95
N THR A 3 -39.98 11.06 -22.76
CA THR A 3 -38.52 10.97 -22.66
C THR A 3 -38.10 11.83 -21.47
N GLY A 4 -38.21 11.26 -20.26
CA GLY A 4 -37.47 11.79 -19.12
C GLY A 4 -35.97 11.73 -19.39
N PRO A 5 -35.14 12.56 -18.73
CA PRO A 5 -33.69 12.45 -18.87
C PRO A 5 -33.26 11.03 -18.53
N LEU A 6 -32.51 10.39 -19.44
CA LEU A 6 -31.92 9.07 -19.19
C LEU A 6 -30.98 9.20 -18.00
N VAL A 7 -31.28 8.49 -16.91
CA VAL A 7 -30.41 8.45 -15.74
C VAL A 7 -29.04 7.92 -16.16
N GLN A 8 -28.00 8.73 -16.03
CA GLN A 8 -26.65 8.34 -16.41
C GLN A 8 -25.95 7.70 -15.20
N HIS A 9 -25.72 6.39 -15.26
CA HIS A 9 -24.94 5.64 -14.28
C HIS A 9 -23.64 5.15 -14.91
N THR A 10 -22.58 5.11 -14.10
CA THR A 10 -21.32 4.47 -14.47
C THR A 10 -20.80 3.62 -13.32
N GLU A 11 -20.21 2.47 -13.67
CA GLU A 11 -19.58 1.56 -12.72
C GLU A 11 -18.13 1.33 -13.11
N VAL A 12 -17.21 1.50 -12.16
CA VAL A 12 -15.77 1.35 -12.38
C VAL A 12 -15.17 0.47 -11.31
N CYS A 13 -14.18 -0.34 -11.69
CA CYS A 13 -13.46 -1.20 -10.76
C CYS A 13 -11.98 -0.81 -10.67
N LEU A 14 -11.49 -0.57 -9.46
CA LEU A 14 -10.10 -0.32 -9.13
C LEU A 14 -9.52 -1.63 -8.57
N VAL A 15 -8.65 -2.28 -9.34
CA VAL A 15 -7.94 -3.48 -8.91
C VAL A 15 -6.62 -3.06 -8.26
N GLY A 16 -6.60 -3.04 -6.94
CA GLY A 16 -5.53 -2.51 -6.11
C GLY A 16 -6.05 -1.38 -5.22
N ALA A 17 -5.96 -1.57 -3.91
CA ALA A 17 -6.39 -0.61 -2.89
C ALA A 17 -5.20 0.03 -2.15
N GLY A 18 -4.01 -0.04 -2.74
CA GLY A 18 -2.84 0.74 -2.31
C GLY A 18 -2.87 2.19 -2.81
N PRO A 19 -1.79 2.96 -2.61
CA PRO A 19 -1.74 4.39 -2.90
C PRO A 19 -2.20 4.78 -4.31
N ARG A 20 -1.84 4.00 -5.34
CA ARG A 20 -2.21 4.30 -6.73
C ARG A 20 -3.72 4.20 -6.97
N GLY A 21 -4.34 3.11 -6.52
CA GLY A 21 -5.79 2.92 -6.65
C GLY A 21 -6.56 3.90 -5.76
N PHE A 22 -6.02 4.21 -4.58
CA PHE A 22 -6.56 5.24 -3.72
C PHE A 22 -6.54 6.62 -4.39
N SER A 23 -5.43 7.05 -5.01
CA SER A 23 -5.38 8.31 -5.76
C SER A 23 -6.43 8.37 -6.87
N VAL A 24 -6.71 7.25 -7.56
CA VAL A 24 -7.77 7.23 -8.58
C VAL A 24 -9.16 7.41 -7.96
N LEU A 25 -9.48 6.70 -6.87
CA LEU A 25 -10.74 6.86 -6.16
C LEU A 25 -10.92 8.32 -5.69
N GLU A 26 -9.87 8.87 -5.10
CA GLU A 26 -9.89 10.21 -4.56
C GLU A 26 -10.11 11.24 -5.70
N ARG A 27 -9.46 11.10 -6.86
CA ARG A 27 -9.73 11.94 -8.04
C ARG A 27 -11.15 11.79 -8.59
N ILE A 28 -11.73 10.60 -8.56
CA ILE A 28 -13.14 10.40 -8.94
C ILE A 28 -14.05 11.22 -8.01
N CYS A 29 -13.87 11.09 -6.69
CA CYS A 29 -14.64 11.86 -5.71
C CYS A 29 -14.47 13.38 -5.90
N ALA A 30 -13.23 13.84 -6.08
CA ALA A 30 -12.91 15.25 -6.25
C ALA A 30 -13.57 15.85 -7.51
N GLN A 31 -13.51 15.12 -8.64
CA GLN A 31 -14.12 15.55 -9.89
C GLN A 31 -15.65 15.57 -9.80
N GLU A 32 -16.26 14.51 -9.27
CA GLU A 32 -17.71 14.42 -9.12
C GLU A 32 -18.27 15.40 -8.08
N ARG A 33 -17.47 15.84 -7.11
CA ARG A 33 -17.84 16.92 -6.18
C ARG A 33 -17.88 18.28 -6.87
N LYS A 34 -16.90 18.58 -7.72
CA LYS A 34 -16.78 19.88 -8.41
C LYS A 34 -17.74 20.03 -9.58
N SER A 35 -17.86 18.99 -10.40
CA SER A 35 -18.66 19.02 -11.63
C SER A 35 -19.20 17.61 -11.87
N PRO A 36 -20.32 17.24 -11.21
CA PRO A 36 -20.96 15.95 -11.39
C PRO A 36 -21.23 15.67 -12.87
N LEU A 37 -20.81 14.50 -13.34
CA LEU A 37 -21.07 14.07 -14.72
C LEU A 37 -22.15 12.98 -14.79
N TRP A 38 -22.37 12.27 -13.69
CA TRP A 38 -23.27 11.13 -13.63
C TRP A 38 -24.30 11.35 -12.52
N ASP A 39 -25.52 10.86 -12.73
CA ASP A 39 -26.53 10.80 -11.67
C ASP A 39 -26.13 9.79 -10.58
N ARG A 40 -25.30 8.81 -10.95
CA ARG A 40 -24.72 7.84 -10.02
C ARG A 40 -23.38 7.31 -10.51
N VAL A 41 -22.41 7.23 -9.60
CA VAL A 41 -21.12 6.57 -9.82
C VAL A 41 -20.98 5.42 -8.85
N SER A 42 -20.62 4.23 -9.32
CA SER A 42 -20.30 3.08 -8.46
C SER A 42 -18.84 2.71 -8.62
N VAL A 43 -18.08 2.74 -7.52
CA VAL A 43 -16.65 2.45 -7.51
C VAL A 43 -16.40 1.19 -6.69
N HIS A 44 -15.96 0.13 -7.36
CA HIS A 44 -15.50 -1.09 -6.72
C HIS A 44 -14.02 -0.97 -6.43
N VAL A 45 -13.61 -1.13 -5.19
CA VAL A 45 -12.19 -1.16 -4.79
C VAL A 45 -11.86 -2.59 -4.37
N VAL A 46 -11.03 -3.28 -5.16
CA VAL A 46 -10.76 -4.71 -5.02
C VAL A 46 -9.29 -4.94 -4.67
N ASP A 47 -9.01 -5.44 -3.46
CA ASP A 47 -7.67 -5.82 -3.01
C ASP A 47 -7.77 -6.73 -1.78
N PRO A 48 -6.98 -7.81 -1.65
CA PRO A 48 -6.95 -8.60 -0.41
C PRO A 48 -6.40 -7.82 0.81
N GLY A 49 -5.57 -6.80 0.56
CA GLY A 49 -4.98 -5.93 1.57
C GLY A 49 -5.97 -4.89 2.14
N PRO A 50 -5.55 -4.17 3.20
CA PRO A 50 -6.35 -3.07 3.75
C PRO A 50 -6.47 -1.91 2.74
N PRO A 51 -7.64 -1.27 2.62
CA PRO A 51 -7.81 -0.15 1.70
C PRO A 51 -6.96 1.07 2.09
N GLY A 52 -6.54 1.86 1.09
CA GLY A 52 -5.56 2.94 1.21
C GLY A 52 -4.12 2.42 1.19
N ALA A 53 -3.78 1.54 2.12
CA ALA A 53 -2.42 1.02 2.31
C ALA A 53 -2.05 -0.11 1.31
N GLY A 54 -3.02 -0.94 0.93
CA GLY A 54 -2.82 -2.15 0.16
C GLY A 54 -1.87 -3.15 0.85
N ARG A 55 -1.39 -4.13 0.09
CA ARG A 55 -0.46 -5.16 0.60
C ARG A 55 0.91 -4.61 1.01
N VAL A 56 1.43 -3.61 0.29
CA VAL A 56 2.81 -3.09 0.43
C VAL A 56 2.98 -2.27 1.70
N TRP A 57 1.99 -1.46 2.08
CA TRP A 57 2.05 -0.58 3.24
C TRP A 57 1.20 -1.07 4.40
N ARG A 58 0.86 -2.36 4.46
CA ARG A 58 0.01 -2.90 5.53
C ARG A 58 0.56 -2.53 6.92
N PRO A 59 -0.27 -2.03 7.85
CA PRO A 59 0.17 -1.60 9.19
C PRO A 59 0.80 -2.70 10.07
N ALA A 60 0.56 -3.97 9.75
CA ALA A 60 1.03 -5.11 10.54
C ALA A 60 2.47 -5.55 10.19
N GLN A 61 3.20 -4.80 9.36
CA GLN A 61 4.61 -5.09 9.04
C GLN A 61 5.53 -4.82 10.23
N SER A 62 6.74 -5.42 10.18
CA SER A 62 7.78 -5.18 11.18
C SER A 62 8.05 -3.68 11.37
N PRO A 63 8.16 -3.20 12.63
CA PRO A 63 8.47 -1.81 12.93
C PRO A 63 9.92 -1.44 12.57
N HIS A 64 10.75 -2.43 12.19
CA HIS A 64 12.13 -2.21 11.77
C HIS A 64 12.26 -1.85 10.28
N LEU A 65 11.15 -1.87 9.54
CA LEU A 65 11.12 -1.47 8.13
C LEU A 65 10.74 -0.01 8.02
N LEU A 66 11.64 0.79 7.47
CA LEU A 66 11.45 2.22 7.28
C LEU A 66 11.06 2.55 5.85
N MET A 67 10.41 3.70 5.68
CA MET A 67 10.33 4.36 4.39
C MET A 67 11.72 4.83 3.95
N ASN A 68 11.92 4.95 2.64
CA ASN A 68 13.09 5.60 2.04
C ASN A 68 12.82 7.07 1.68
N THR A 69 11.74 7.65 2.19
CA THR A 69 11.34 9.06 2.00
C THR A 69 11.11 9.69 3.37
N VAL A 70 11.48 10.97 3.51
CA VAL A 70 11.30 11.70 4.77
C VAL A 70 9.84 12.08 5.00
N ALA A 71 9.43 12.14 6.27
CA ALA A 71 8.03 12.27 6.67
C ALA A 71 7.32 13.53 6.13
N SER A 72 8.02 14.66 6.04
CA SER A 72 7.45 15.92 5.56
C SER A 72 7.23 15.98 4.04
N GLN A 73 7.85 15.08 3.27
CA GLN A 73 7.79 15.06 1.80
C GLN A 73 6.75 14.08 1.24
N VAL A 74 5.99 13.42 2.11
CA VAL A 74 5.02 12.40 1.72
C VAL A 74 3.62 12.89 2.02
N THR A 75 2.78 12.97 1.00
CA THR A 75 1.33 13.17 1.12
C THR A 75 0.61 12.35 0.04
N VAL A 76 -0.64 11.97 0.32
CA VAL A 76 -1.55 11.40 -0.67
C VAL A 76 -2.53 12.43 -1.23
N TYR A 77 -2.59 13.60 -0.59
CA TYR A 77 -3.36 14.75 -1.03
C TYR A 77 -2.60 15.46 -2.15
N THR A 78 -3.33 16.29 -2.89
CA THR A 78 -2.76 17.04 -4.01
C THR A 78 -2.61 18.50 -3.66
N ASP A 79 -1.55 19.12 -4.17
CA ASP A 79 -1.22 20.53 -4.00
C ASP A 79 -0.76 21.13 -5.35
N ASP A 80 -0.21 22.33 -5.31
CA ASP A 80 0.28 23.05 -6.49
C ASP A 80 1.53 22.41 -7.14
N SER A 81 2.14 21.39 -6.51
CA SER A 81 3.30 20.69 -7.05
C SER A 81 2.94 19.69 -8.15
N VAL A 82 1.66 19.33 -8.32
CA VAL A 82 1.20 18.36 -9.32
C VAL A 82 0.37 19.01 -10.43
N CYS A 83 0.68 18.68 -11.68
CA CYS A 83 -0.13 19.09 -12.83
C CYS A 83 -1.19 18.04 -13.14
N ILE A 84 -2.44 18.32 -12.75
CA ILE A 84 -3.58 17.40 -12.91
C ILE A 84 -4.82 18.14 -13.38
N ARG A 85 -5.77 17.39 -13.97
CA ARG A 85 -7.11 17.89 -14.27
C ARG A 85 -8.02 17.68 -13.06
N GLY A 86 -8.86 18.67 -12.77
CA GLY A 86 -9.79 18.64 -11.63
C GLY A 86 -9.39 19.63 -10.54
N PRO A 87 -10.12 19.69 -9.43
CA PRO A 87 -9.70 20.48 -8.27
C PRO A 87 -8.47 19.87 -7.60
N LEU A 88 -7.66 20.72 -6.96
CA LEU A 88 -6.71 20.29 -5.95
C LEU A 88 -7.47 20.09 -4.65
N GLU A 89 -7.29 18.93 -4.02
CA GLU A 89 -7.78 18.65 -2.67
C GLU A 89 -6.58 18.48 -1.75
N GLU A 90 -6.23 19.58 -1.08
CA GLU A 90 -5.13 19.64 -0.14
C GLU A 90 -5.46 18.90 1.15
N GLY A 91 -4.41 18.50 1.85
CA GLY A 91 -4.52 17.83 3.13
C GLY A 91 -3.13 17.60 3.73
N PRO A 92 -3.07 17.04 4.95
CA PRO A 92 -1.81 16.97 5.68
C PRO A 92 -0.83 16.01 5.00
N SER A 93 0.44 16.41 5.01
CA SER A 93 1.56 15.48 4.88
C SER A 93 1.52 14.42 5.98
N LEU A 94 2.26 13.33 5.79
CA LEU A 94 2.44 12.29 6.80
C LEU A 94 2.96 12.86 8.11
N TYR A 95 3.91 13.81 8.06
CA TYR A 95 4.42 14.49 9.24
C TYR A 95 3.34 15.32 9.97
N GLU A 96 2.58 16.13 9.24
CA GLU A 96 1.51 16.96 9.83
C GLU A 96 0.41 16.10 10.44
N TRP A 97 0.02 15.02 9.76
CA TRP A 97 -0.92 14.04 10.27
C TRP A 97 -0.39 13.38 11.55
N ALA A 98 0.84 12.90 11.56
CA ALA A 98 1.45 12.28 12.74
C ALA A 98 1.52 13.28 13.91
N ARG A 99 1.78 14.56 13.63
CA ARG A 99 1.80 15.61 14.63
C ARG A 99 0.42 15.89 15.21
N ALA A 100 -0.62 15.93 14.37
CA ALA A 100 -2.00 16.06 14.82
C ALA A 100 -2.44 14.84 15.65
N LEU A 101 -2.10 13.63 15.19
CA LEU A 101 -2.36 12.37 15.87
C LEU A 101 -1.70 12.34 17.27
N GLY A 102 -0.41 12.65 17.36
CA GLY A 102 0.34 12.63 18.62
C GLY A 102 -0.12 13.66 19.66
N ARG A 103 -0.79 14.74 19.21
CA ARG A 103 -1.44 15.76 20.05
C ARG A 103 -2.89 15.42 20.42
N GLY A 104 -3.47 14.35 19.86
CA GLY A 104 -4.88 14.01 20.02
C GLY A 104 -5.82 15.00 19.32
N ALA A 105 -5.35 15.68 18.26
CA ALA A 105 -6.12 16.69 17.54
C ALA A 105 -6.97 16.10 16.38
N LEU A 106 -6.84 14.80 16.10
CA LEU A 106 -7.67 14.11 15.12
C LEU A 106 -8.94 13.59 15.79
N ALA A 107 -10.07 13.68 15.07
CA ALA A 107 -11.33 13.10 15.54
C ALA A 107 -11.17 11.58 15.76
N PRO A 108 -11.65 11.03 16.89
CA PRO A 108 -11.61 9.61 17.13
C PRO A 108 -12.54 8.88 16.15
N GLY A 109 -12.08 7.77 15.62
CA GLY A 109 -12.84 6.95 14.68
C GLY A 109 -12.11 5.64 14.36
N PRO A 110 -12.78 4.68 13.68
CA PRO A 110 -12.19 3.37 13.40
C PRO A 110 -10.87 3.41 12.62
N ALA A 111 -10.65 4.47 11.84
CA ALA A 111 -9.44 4.67 11.06
C ALA A 111 -8.38 5.56 11.76
N THR A 112 -8.68 6.08 12.95
CA THR A 112 -7.75 6.89 13.75
C THR A 112 -7.00 5.97 14.73
N PRO A 113 -5.69 5.73 14.54
CA PRO A 113 -4.93 4.84 15.41
C PRO A 113 -4.89 5.36 16.86
N CYS A 114 -4.93 4.45 17.83
CA CYS A 114 -4.86 4.80 19.25
C CYS A 114 -3.84 3.95 20.02
N GLU A 115 -3.12 3.07 19.34
CA GLU A 115 -2.14 2.19 19.95
C GLU A 115 -0.96 2.98 20.53
N PRO A 116 -0.52 2.71 21.78
CA PRO A 116 0.50 3.51 22.46
C PRO A 116 1.81 3.64 21.68
N GLU A 117 2.25 2.57 21.02
CA GLU A 117 3.48 2.55 20.22
C GLU A 117 3.39 3.46 19.00
N VAL A 118 2.24 3.47 18.32
CA VAL A 118 1.98 4.34 17.16
C VAL A 118 1.96 5.80 17.61
N LEU A 119 1.30 6.10 18.73
CA LEU A 119 1.26 7.45 19.29
C LEU A 119 2.65 7.91 19.76
N ALA A 120 3.47 6.99 20.28
CA ALA A 120 4.86 7.29 20.65
C ALA A 120 5.70 7.63 19.43
N GLU A 121 5.62 6.82 18.36
CA GLU A 121 6.30 7.11 17.09
C GLU A 121 5.84 8.46 16.52
N ALA A 122 4.53 8.70 16.45
CA ALA A 122 3.96 9.93 15.93
C ALA A 122 4.38 11.18 16.72
N ARG A 123 4.59 11.06 18.04
CA ARG A 123 5.13 12.14 18.89
C ARG A 123 6.62 12.38 18.70
N ALA A 124 7.38 11.32 18.46
CA ALA A 124 8.83 11.37 18.28
C ALA A 124 9.27 11.76 16.86
N LEU A 125 8.37 11.60 15.87
CA LEU A 125 8.66 11.84 14.46
C LEU A 125 9.00 13.33 14.21
N GLY A 126 10.20 13.59 13.71
CA GLY A 126 10.60 14.89 13.18
C GLY A 126 10.30 15.01 11.68
N PRO A 127 10.36 16.23 11.11
CA PRO A 127 10.04 16.46 9.68
C PRO A 127 10.98 15.68 8.74
N ASP A 128 12.28 15.62 9.07
CA ASP A 128 13.31 14.93 8.27
C ASP A 128 13.52 13.46 8.70
N SER A 129 12.63 12.92 9.53
CA SER A 129 12.70 11.52 9.96
C SER A 129 12.20 10.59 8.87
N TYR A 130 12.75 9.38 8.82
CA TYR A 130 12.24 8.28 8.00
C TYR A 130 11.28 7.45 8.85
N PRO A 131 9.96 7.57 8.66
CA PRO A 131 8.97 6.87 9.48
C PRO A 131 8.96 5.37 9.16
N THR A 132 8.36 4.58 10.06
CA THR A 132 8.11 3.17 9.75
C THR A 132 7.13 3.04 8.59
N ARG A 133 7.28 1.99 7.79
CA ARG A 133 6.30 1.65 6.74
C ARG A 133 4.91 1.42 7.33
N ALA A 134 4.86 0.90 8.56
CA ALA A 134 3.62 0.68 9.30
C ALA A 134 2.89 1.99 9.63
N LEU A 135 3.60 3.03 10.10
CA LEU A 135 3.02 4.34 10.37
C LEU A 135 2.45 4.97 9.09
N TYR A 136 3.16 4.89 7.97
CA TYR A 136 2.64 5.37 6.69
C TYR A 136 1.41 4.58 6.21
N GLY A 137 1.39 3.27 6.43
CA GLY A 137 0.21 2.44 6.23
C GLY A 137 -1.03 2.95 6.97
N ARG A 138 -0.84 3.41 8.21
CA ARG A 138 -1.91 3.97 9.04
C ARG A 138 -2.37 5.34 8.54
N TYR A 139 -1.45 6.18 8.07
CA TYR A 139 -1.79 7.43 7.38
C TYR A 139 -2.65 7.18 6.15
N LEU A 140 -2.28 6.21 5.30
CA LEU A 140 -3.04 5.86 4.10
C LEU A 140 -4.43 5.32 4.42
N ALA A 141 -4.56 4.46 5.44
CA ALA A 141 -5.86 3.96 5.89
C ALA A 141 -6.76 5.09 6.44
N TRP A 142 -6.18 6.01 7.21
CA TRP A 142 -6.87 7.19 7.72
C TRP A 142 -7.34 8.09 6.57
N ALA A 143 -6.46 8.42 5.62
CA ALA A 143 -6.77 9.29 4.49
C ALA A 143 -7.83 8.66 3.57
N PHE A 144 -7.76 7.34 3.32
CA PHE A 144 -8.79 6.62 2.59
C PHE A 144 -10.15 6.75 3.25
N ALA A 145 -10.22 6.59 4.59
CA ALA A 145 -11.46 6.77 5.32
C ALA A 145 -12.00 8.20 5.24
N GLN A 146 -11.14 9.23 5.21
CA GLN A 146 -11.58 10.62 5.02
C GLN A 146 -12.21 10.83 3.64
N VAL A 147 -11.59 10.29 2.59
CA VAL A 147 -12.10 10.40 1.22
C VAL A 147 -13.43 9.67 1.05
N VAL A 148 -13.58 8.49 1.66
CA VAL A 148 -14.85 7.74 1.63
C VAL A 148 -15.94 8.49 2.40
N ALA A 149 -15.62 9.03 3.58
CA ALA A 149 -16.57 9.80 4.38
C ALA A 149 -16.99 11.11 3.70
N GLY A 150 -16.10 11.73 2.92
CA GLY A 150 -16.35 12.95 2.14
C GLY A 150 -16.79 12.71 0.70
N ALA A 151 -17.10 11.47 0.30
CA ALA A 151 -17.55 11.19 -1.06
C ALA A 151 -18.91 11.88 -1.33
N PRO A 152 -19.14 12.44 -2.54
CA PRO A 152 -20.46 12.94 -2.92
C PRO A 152 -21.55 11.87 -2.76
N GLU A 153 -22.78 12.27 -2.41
CA GLU A 153 -23.88 11.32 -2.11
C GLU A 153 -24.19 10.36 -3.27
N HIS A 154 -23.96 10.77 -4.52
CA HIS A 154 -24.18 9.96 -5.71
C HIS A 154 -23.01 9.00 -6.05
N VAL A 155 -21.89 9.08 -5.32
CA VAL A 155 -20.72 8.21 -5.48
C VAL A 155 -20.76 7.10 -4.44
N VAL A 156 -21.09 5.88 -4.89
CA VAL A 156 -21.17 4.69 -4.05
C VAL A 156 -19.87 3.91 -4.12
N ILE A 157 -19.14 3.85 -3.00
CA ILE A 157 -17.86 3.14 -2.90
C ILE A 157 -18.09 1.78 -2.23
N ARG A 158 -17.64 0.69 -2.88
CA ARG A 158 -17.73 -0.68 -2.38
C ARG A 158 -16.34 -1.30 -2.30
N VAL A 159 -15.89 -1.64 -1.11
CA VAL A 159 -14.60 -2.29 -0.88
C VAL A 159 -14.77 -3.81 -0.83
N HIS A 160 -14.02 -4.52 -1.67
CA HIS A 160 -13.97 -5.97 -1.74
C HIS A 160 -12.59 -6.42 -1.27
N ARG A 161 -12.52 -6.97 -0.05
CA ARG A 161 -11.26 -7.46 0.54
C ARG A 161 -10.88 -8.85 0.03
N VAL A 162 -10.84 -8.98 -1.29
CA VAL A 162 -10.76 -10.23 -2.05
C VAL A 162 -9.86 -10.00 -3.26
N ARG A 163 -9.13 -11.01 -3.70
CA ARG A 163 -8.30 -10.93 -4.91
C ARG A 163 -9.15 -10.96 -6.18
N ALA A 164 -8.89 -10.05 -7.12
CA ALA A 164 -9.33 -10.20 -8.51
C ALA A 164 -8.49 -11.27 -9.22
N VAL A 165 -9.14 -12.23 -9.87
CA VAL A 165 -8.49 -13.38 -10.52
C VAL A 165 -8.67 -13.43 -12.03
N ALA A 166 -9.67 -12.74 -12.58
CA ALA A 166 -9.86 -12.62 -14.02
C ALA A 166 -10.48 -11.27 -14.42
N LEU A 167 -10.18 -10.84 -15.63
CA LEU A 167 -10.78 -9.69 -16.32
C LEU A 167 -11.17 -10.16 -17.72
N ALA A 168 -12.42 -9.88 -18.12
CA ALA A 168 -12.96 -10.19 -19.44
C ALA A 168 -13.73 -8.99 -20.00
N GLU A 169 -13.83 -8.91 -21.32
CA GLU A 169 -14.78 -8.04 -22.02
C GLU A 169 -16.12 -8.78 -22.14
N ASP A 170 -17.24 -8.10 -21.94
CA ASP A 170 -18.58 -8.63 -22.23
C ASP A 170 -18.84 -8.45 -23.72
N GLU A 171 -18.69 -9.55 -24.48
CA GLU A 171 -18.92 -9.57 -25.93
C GLU A 171 -20.40 -9.29 -26.30
N ASP A 172 -21.34 -9.57 -25.39
CA ASP A 172 -22.79 -9.38 -25.57
C ASP A 172 -23.32 -8.03 -25.05
N ALA A 173 -22.49 -7.25 -24.33
CA ALA A 173 -22.91 -5.95 -23.80
C ALA A 173 -22.76 -4.88 -24.89
N GLY A 174 -23.88 -4.26 -25.27
CA GLY A 174 -23.87 -3.10 -26.16
C GLY A 174 -22.86 -2.04 -25.71
N ALA A 175 -22.23 -1.36 -26.67
CA ALA A 175 -21.18 -0.38 -26.43
C ALA A 175 -21.51 0.55 -25.25
N THR A 176 -20.60 0.67 -24.28
CA THR A 176 -20.72 1.65 -23.19
C THR A 176 -20.58 3.08 -23.75
N VAL A 177 -20.77 4.10 -22.90
CA VAL A 177 -20.80 5.54 -23.24
C VAL A 177 -19.60 6.05 -24.08
N ARG A 178 -18.55 5.24 -24.28
CA ARG A 178 -17.39 5.56 -25.12
C ARG A 178 -17.00 4.52 -26.19
N GLY A 179 -17.87 3.56 -26.52
CA GLY A 179 -17.61 2.62 -27.61
C GLY A 179 -16.81 1.37 -27.23
N ALA A 180 -16.38 1.24 -25.97
CA ALA A 180 -15.80 0.00 -25.44
C ALA A 180 -16.91 -0.90 -24.88
N GLY A 181 -16.82 -2.21 -25.09
CA GLY A 181 -17.71 -3.18 -24.45
C GLY A 181 -17.62 -3.09 -22.92
N ALA A 182 -18.70 -3.46 -22.23
CA ALA A 182 -18.65 -3.53 -20.77
C ALA A 182 -17.60 -4.57 -20.33
N GLN A 183 -17.03 -4.41 -19.14
CA GLN A 183 -16.02 -5.33 -18.63
C GLN A 183 -16.56 -6.10 -17.42
N THR A 184 -16.05 -7.32 -17.22
CA THR A 184 -16.34 -8.14 -16.04
C THR A 184 -15.04 -8.48 -15.30
N VAL A 185 -15.02 -8.22 -13.99
CA VAL A 185 -13.96 -8.69 -13.07
C VAL A 185 -14.49 -9.85 -12.24
N VAL A 186 -13.73 -10.95 -12.18
CA VAL A 186 -14.03 -12.12 -11.33
C VAL A 186 -13.15 -12.10 -10.09
N LEU A 187 -13.74 -12.26 -8.92
CA LEU A 187 -13.06 -12.34 -7.64
C LEU A 187 -12.80 -13.79 -7.25
N GLU A 188 -11.81 -14.02 -6.38
CA GLU A 188 -11.39 -15.37 -5.97
C GLU A 188 -12.48 -16.15 -5.22
N ASP A 189 -13.47 -15.45 -4.66
CA ASP A 189 -14.64 -16.03 -3.98
C ASP A 189 -15.79 -16.39 -4.95
N GLY A 190 -15.60 -16.18 -6.26
CA GLY A 190 -16.60 -16.44 -7.30
C GLY A 190 -17.51 -15.25 -7.61
N THR A 191 -17.41 -14.14 -6.87
CA THR A 191 -18.16 -12.92 -7.18
C THR A 191 -17.79 -12.38 -8.56
N ARG A 192 -18.80 -12.00 -9.34
CA ARG A 192 -18.64 -11.39 -10.67
C ARG A 192 -19.11 -9.94 -10.63
N LEU A 193 -18.21 -9.02 -10.93
CA LEU A 193 -18.50 -7.60 -11.09
C LEU A 193 -18.61 -7.32 -12.58
N SER A 194 -19.82 -7.38 -13.13
CA SER A 194 -20.13 -7.19 -14.56
C SER A 194 -20.66 -5.79 -14.86
N GLY A 195 -20.75 -5.42 -16.14
CA GLY A 195 -21.30 -4.12 -16.54
C GLY A 195 -20.36 -2.93 -16.27
N LEU A 196 -19.07 -3.19 -16.04
CA LEU A 196 -18.10 -2.16 -15.70
C LEU A 196 -17.77 -1.33 -16.94
N SER A 197 -17.94 -0.01 -16.84
CA SER A 197 -17.54 0.95 -17.87
C SER A 197 -16.02 1.04 -18.02
N ALA A 198 -15.28 0.75 -16.94
CA ALA A 198 -13.82 0.73 -16.94
C ALA A 198 -13.25 -0.08 -15.77
N VAL A 199 -12.09 -0.70 -16.01
CA VAL A 199 -11.26 -1.33 -14.98
C VAL A 199 -9.89 -0.67 -14.94
N VAL A 200 -9.49 -0.19 -13.76
CA VAL A 200 -8.17 0.40 -13.51
C VAL A 200 -7.29 -0.60 -12.77
N LEU A 201 -6.24 -1.06 -13.43
CA LEU A 201 -5.25 -1.96 -12.84
C LEU A 201 -4.19 -1.15 -12.08
N ALA A 202 -4.38 -1.03 -10.76
CA ALA A 202 -3.51 -0.30 -9.83
C ALA A 202 -2.76 -1.24 -8.87
N GLN A 203 -2.37 -2.42 -9.36
CA GLN A 203 -1.87 -3.55 -8.57
C GLN A 203 -0.48 -3.32 -7.93
N GLY A 204 0.23 -2.27 -8.32
CA GLY A 204 1.56 -1.95 -7.80
C GLY A 204 2.60 -3.00 -8.20
N HIS A 205 3.25 -3.62 -7.22
CA HIS A 205 4.26 -4.66 -7.45
C HIS A 205 3.61 -6.04 -7.48
N VAL A 206 3.72 -6.73 -8.61
CA VAL A 206 3.22 -8.10 -8.78
C VAL A 206 4.33 -9.12 -8.51
N PRO A 207 4.00 -10.35 -8.06
CA PRO A 207 4.99 -11.41 -7.90
C PRO A 207 5.76 -11.67 -9.19
N VAL A 208 7.09 -11.72 -9.08
CA VAL A 208 7.97 -12.03 -10.21
C VAL A 208 8.07 -13.54 -10.35
N ARG A 209 7.95 -14.06 -11.57
CA ARG A 209 8.21 -15.47 -11.84
C ARG A 209 9.73 -15.71 -11.74
N PRO A 210 10.19 -16.72 -10.99
CA PRO A 210 11.61 -17.04 -10.90
C PRO A 210 12.22 -17.27 -12.29
N GLY A 211 13.40 -16.70 -12.53
CA GLY A 211 14.19 -17.00 -13.71
C GLY A 211 14.92 -18.33 -13.56
N GLU A 212 15.71 -18.67 -14.58
CA GLU A 212 16.53 -19.90 -14.57
C GLU A 212 17.53 -19.91 -13.40
N GLN A 213 18.14 -18.76 -13.12
CA GLN A 213 19.12 -18.62 -12.04
C GLN A 213 18.47 -18.81 -10.65
N GLU A 214 17.33 -18.18 -10.38
CA GLU A 214 16.61 -18.38 -9.11
C GLU A 214 16.15 -19.84 -8.96
N ALA A 215 15.72 -20.48 -10.05
CA ALA A 215 15.35 -21.90 -10.04
C ALA A 215 16.55 -22.82 -9.78
N GLU A 216 17.73 -22.49 -10.33
CA GLU A 216 18.97 -23.22 -10.04
C GLU A 216 19.41 -23.07 -8.59
N LEU A 217 19.37 -21.85 -8.04
CA LEU A 217 19.68 -21.58 -6.64
C LEU A 217 18.73 -22.30 -5.68
N GLY A 218 17.43 -22.30 -5.97
CA GLY A 218 16.44 -23.07 -5.22
C GLY A 218 16.76 -24.55 -5.21
N ARG A 219 16.99 -25.15 -6.39
CA ARG A 219 17.37 -26.58 -6.51
C ARG A 219 18.69 -26.90 -5.81
N PHE A 220 19.66 -25.99 -5.85
CA PHE A 220 20.93 -26.15 -5.14
C PHE A 220 20.67 -26.18 -3.62
N ALA A 221 19.88 -25.23 -3.11
CA ALA A 221 19.55 -25.17 -1.70
C ALA A 221 18.84 -26.43 -1.23
N ASP A 222 17.84 -26.92 -1.98
CA ASP A 222 17.11 -28.15 -1.68
C ASP A 222 18.06 -29.37 -1.61
N ARG A 223 18.96 -29.53 -2.58
CA ARG A 223 19.94 -30.65 -2.59
C ARG A 223 20.90 -30.63 -1.40
N HIS A 224 21.18 -29.46 -0.85
CA HIS A 224 22.16 -29.28 0.22
C HIS A 224 21.51 -29.00 1.59
N GLY A 225 20.17 -29.04 1.69
CA GLY A 225 19.45 -28.71 2.92
C GLY A 225 19.65 -27.27 3.39
N LEU A 226 19.87 -26.34 2.46
CA LEU A 226 20.06 -24.92 2.74
C LEU A 226 18.74 -24.16 2.68
N PHE A 227 18.66 -23.06 3.44
CA PHE A 227 17.54 -22.13 3.35
C PHE A 227 17.79 -21.13 2.22
N TYR A 228 16.88 -21.07 1.25
CA TYR A 228 16.91 -20.11 0.14
C TYR A 228 15.68 -19.22 0.14
N VAL A 229 15.92 -17.91 0.04
CA VAL A 229 14.88 -16.90 -0.13
C VAL A 229 14.99 -16.36 -1.56
N ALA A 230 13.98 -16.62 -2.37
CA ALA A 230 13.86 -16.02 -3.70
C ALA A 230 13.59 -14.49 -3.59
N PRO A 231 13.84 -13.70 -4.65
CA PRO A 231 13.53 -12.28 -4.66
C PRO A 231 12.07 -12.00 -4.25
N ALA A 232 11.91 -11.33 -3.10
CA ALA A 232 10.61 -11.00 -2.52
C ALA A 232 10.70 -9.68 -1.75
N ASN A 233 9.54 -9.11 -1.37
CA ASN A 233 9.51 -8.00 -0.44
C ASN A 233 10.01 -8.48 0.94
N PRO A 234 11.03 -7.86 1.55
CA PRO A 234 11.56 -8.28 2.86
C PRO A 234 10.50 -8.37 3.96
N ALA A 235 9.43 -7.59 3.87
CA ALA A 235 8.33 -7.65 4.82
C ALA A 235 7.50 -8.94 4.75
N ASP A 236 7.57 -9.67 3.65
CA ASP A 236 6.79 -10.87 3.36
C ASP A 236 7.57 -12.17 3.59
N VAL A 237 8.86 -12.08 3.95
CA VAL A 237 9.75 -13.24 4.08
C VAL A 237 9.83 -13.68 5.53
N ASP A 238 9.60 -14.97 5.77
CA ASP A 238 9.92 -15.58 7.05
C ASP A 238 11.43 -15.85 7.17
N LEU A 239 12.08 -15.12 8.07
CA LEU A 239 13.51 -15.25 8.36
C LEU A 239 13.77 -16.09 9.61
N SER A 240 12.72 -16.60 10.28
CA SER A 240 12.85 -17.42 11.48
C SER A 240 13.76 -18.65 11.35
N PRO A 241 13.90 -19.30 10.16
CA PRO A 241 14.81 -20.44 10.00
C PRO A 241 16.31 -20.08 10.13
N ILE A 242 16.68 -18.81 10.01
CA ILE A 242 18.08 -18.37 10.14
C ILE A 242 18.48 -18.36 11.63
N ALA A 243 19.46 -19.20 11.98
CA ALA A 243 19.96 -19.36 13.33
C ALA A 243 21.01 -18.29 13.72
N PRO A 244 21.19 -17.99 15.02
CA PRO A 244 22.29 -17.16 15.50
C PRO A 244 23.65 -17.66 15.02
N GLY A 245 24.51 -16.75 14.56
CA GLY A 245 25.85 -17.06 14.08
C GLY A 245 25.92 -17.82 12.74
N GLN A 246 24.79 -18.20 12.14
CA GLN A 246 24.75 -18.85 10.83
C GLN A 246 25.29 -17.92 9.74
N ASP A 247 26.10 -18.45 8.82
CA ASP A 247 26.54 -17.71 7.64
C ASP A 247 25.37 -17.53 6.66
N VAL A 248 25.09 -16.28 6.30
CA VAL A 248 24.02 -15.89 5.37
C VAL A 248 24.60 -15.04 4.26
N LEU A 249 24.40 -15.48 3.02
CA LEU A 249 24.73 -14.68 1.84
C LEU A 249 23.52 -13.82 1.45
N LEU A 250 23.68 -12.51 1.46
CA LEU A 250 22.76 -11.55 0.86
C LEU A 250 23.29 -11.10 -0.50
N ARG A 251 22.60 -11.50 -1.56
CA ARG A 251 22.93 -11.12 -2.91
C ARG A 251 22.22 -9.82 -3.30
N GLY A 252 22.99 -8.77 -3.57
CA GLY A 252 22.53 -7.43 -3.94
C GLY A 252 22.58 -6.43 -2.78
N LEU A 253 22.92 -5.18 -3.12
CA LEU A 253 23.12 -4.07 -2.17
C LEU A 253 22.13 -2.91 -2.39
N GLY A 254 20.97 -3.20 -3.01
CA GLY A 254 19.90 -2.23 -3.24
C GLY A 254 19.06 -1.96 -1.98
N LEU A 255 17.94 -1.23 -2.10
CA LEU A 255 17.14 -0.82 -0.94
C LEU A 255 16.71 -1.97 -0.01
N ASN A 256 16.33 -3.12 -0.57
CA ASN A 256 15.95 -4.30 0.22
C ASN A 256 17.10 -4.87 1.08
N PHE A 257 18.36 -4.60 0.74
CA PHE A 257 19.50 -5.00 1.56
C PHE A 257 19.43 -4.36 2.95
N PHE A 258 19.10 -3.07 3.03
CA PHE A 258 18.96 -2.35 4.29
C PHE A 258 17.81 -2.87 5.14
N ASP A 259 16.72 -3.31 4.51
CA ASP A 259 15.61 -3.96 5.20
C ASP A 259 16.06 -5.26 5.86
N TYR A 260 16.74 -6.14 5.12
CA TYR A 260 17.25 -7.39 5.68
C TYR A 260 18.32 -7.16 6.74
N MET A 261 19.20 -6.16 6.56
CA MET A 261 20.11 -5.74 7.62
C MET A 261 19.31 -5.40 8.88
N SER A 262 18.28 -4.55 8.76
CA SER A 262 17.44 -4.15 9.89
C SER A 262 16.76 -5.34 10.56
N LEU A 263 16.15 -6.24 9.77
CA LEU A 263 15.46 -7.44 10.26
C LEU A 263 16.40 -8.46 10.93
N LEU A 264 17.60 -8.66 10.38
CA LEU A 264 18.59 -9.62 10.89
C LEU A 264 19.48 -9.04 12.00
N THR A 265 19.38 -7.75 12.29
CA THR A 265 20.11 -7.06 13.37
C THR A 265 19.17 -6.54 14.45
N GLN A 266 18.53 -5.39 14.23
CA GLN A 266 17.57 -4.80 15.18
C GLN A 266 16.37 -5.70 15.41
N GLY A 267 15.86 -6.34 14.36
CA GLY A 267 14.81 -7.36 14.44
C GLY A 267 15.21 -8.62 15.21
N ARG A 268 16.51 -8.82 15.45
CA ARG A 268 17.04 -9.86 16.36
C ARG A 268 17.36 -9.34 17.75
N GLY A 269 17.09 -8.07 18.04
CA GLY A 269 17.22 -7.45 19.36
C GLY A 269 18.50 -6.64 19.57
N GLY A 270 19.38 -6.56 18.56
CA GLY A 270 20.52 -5.66 18.62
C GLY A 270 20.10 -4.20 18.55
N ARG A 271 20.94 -3.30 19.04
CA ARG A 271 20.58 -1.89 19.24
C ARG A 271 21.71 -0.97 18.83
N PHE A 272 21.36 0.19 18.28
CA PHE A 272 22.32 1.25 18.05
C PHE A 272 22.30 2.21 19.24
N GLU A 273 23.47 2.40 19.86
CA GLU A 273 23.67 3.33 20.96
C GLU A 273 24.51 4.52 20.48
N ARG A 274 24.13 5.72 20.90
CA ARG A 274 24.90 6.92 20.60
C ARG A 274 26.05 7.05 21.60
N SER A 275 27.29 7.04 21.10
CA SER A 275 28.50 7.27 21.88
C SER A 275 29.16 8.56 21.39
N GLY A 276 28.79 9.69 22.00
CA GLY A 276 29.17 11.02 21.52
C GLY A 276 28.63 11.30 20.11
N ARG A 277 29.52 11.54 19.14
CA ARG A 277 29.15 11.75 17.73
C ARG A 277 29.03 10.46 16.92
N ARG A 278 29.36 9.30 17.51
CA ARG A 278 29.35 8.01 16.82
C ARG A 278 28.09 7.22 17.17
N LEU A 279 27.69 6.37 16.25
CA LEU A 279 26.68 5.34 16.49
C LEU A 279 27.41 4.00 16.62
N VAL A 280 27.18 3.30 17.73
CA VAL A 280 27.81 2.01 18.03
C VAL A 280 26.71 0.96 18.05
N TYR A 281 26.86 -0.07 17.23
CA TYR A 281 25.95 -1.20 17.25
C TYR A 281 26.31 -2.14 18.41
N ARG A 282 25.30 -2.54 19.19
CA ARG A 282 25.35 -3.54 20.24
C ARG A 282 24.61 -4.79 19.75
N PRO A 283 25.33 -5.87 19.40
CA PRO A 283 24.68 -7.11 19.01
C PRO A 283 23.97 -7.74 20.21
N SER A 284 22.87 -8.43 19.95
CA SER A 284 22.15 -9.24 20.93
C SER A 284 22.72 -10.65 21.07
N GLY A 285 23.54 -11.09 20.13
CA GLY A 285 24.03 -12.47 20.00
C GLY A 285 23.07 -13.38 19.23
N ARG A 286 21.94 -12.87 18.75
CA ARG A 286 20.96 -13.60 17.93
C ARG A 286 21.08 -13.32 16.43
N GLU A 287 22.01 -12.45 16.05
CA GLU A 287 22.29 -12.09 14.68
C GLU A 287 23.03 -13.22 13.93
N PRO A 288 22.79 -13.40 12.62
CA PRO A 288 23.64 -14.23 11.76
C PRO A 288 24.95 -13.52 11.38
N ARG A 289 25.85 -14.25 10.71
CA ARG A 289 27.03 -13.70 10.04
C ARG A 289 26.66 -13.35 8.60
N LEU A 290 26.50 -12.06 8.30
CA LEU A 290 26.11 -11.59 6.97
C LEU A 290 27.32 -11.44 6.04
N HIS A 291 27.23 -12.08 4.88
CA HIS A 291 28.11 -11.86 3.73
C HIS A 291 27.29 -11.19 2.65
N ALA A 292 27.73 -10.04 2.14
CA ALA A 292 26.96 -9.25 1.19
C ALA A 292 27.77 -8.95 -0.08
N GLY A 293 27.13 -9.05 -1.25
CA GLY A 293 27.75 -8.82 -2.56
C GLY A 293 26.77 -8.84 -3.72
#